data_AF-A0A1F6SBZ8-F1
#
_entry.id   AF-A0A1F6SBZ8-F1
#
_cell.length_a   1.000
_cell.length_b   1.000
_cell.length_c   1.000
_cell.angle_alpha   90.00
_cell.angle_beta   90.00
_cell.angle_gamma   90.00
#
_symmetry.space_group_name_H-M   'P 1'
#
loop_
_entity.id
_entity.type
_entity.pdbx_description
1 polymer ?
#
loop_
_entity_poly.entity_id
_entity_poly.type
_entity_poly.pdbx_seq_one_letter_code
_entity_poly.pdbx_strand_id
1 'polypeptide(L)'
;MSTSIDYFDYIRIGIASPERILKWSFGEITKPETINYRTLKPERDGLFCERIFGPSKDWECYCGKYKRVRHKGIICERCGVEVTDSKVRRHRMGHIKLAAPVTHIWFLKGIPSYLGLLLDMSLKDLEQVIYFNSYIVLNPGESEFKKTQLLSEEEYENYALENENTKLEVGIGAEAIKQLLSEIDLATLTEGIKDELASVGSSIQKRAKLIKRLRLFESLASSNTNPSSMVMDVLPVTPPDLRPMVQLDGGRFATSDLNDLYRRVINRNNRLQRLLEMGAPEIIVRNEKRMLQEAVDALIDNGRRGRTVIGPNNRPLKSLSNIIEGKQGRFRQNLLGKRVDYSGRSVIVVGPRLKLNQCGLPKEMALELFKPFVVNKLIERSIVQNIKSAKKKIERAENVVWDVLEEVIDGHPVMLNRAPTLHRLGIQAFEPVLVEGRAIQLHPLVCSAFNADFDGDQMAVHVPLSIESQTEARMLMLATNNILLPATGKPVITPSQDMVLGIYYLTISPHENSKVERYFVNFDDAIAAYEAGVVSLHSKICVRDEKGERIETTPGRIMFNQAVSAAILSA
;
A
#
# COMPACT_ATOMS: atom_id res chain seq x y z
N MET A 1 -13.92 30.42 7.20
CA MET A 1 -13.72 29.17 7.94
C MET A 1 -12.91 28.22 7.08
N SER A 2 -11.64 28.05 7.40
CA SER A 2 -10.78 27.05 6.76
C SER A 2 -11.27 25.66 7.19
N THR A 3 -11.95 24.95 6.29
CA THR A 3 -12.22 23.52 6.43
C THR A 3 -10.89 22.78 6.39
N SER A 4 -10.24 22.62 7.54
CA SER A 4 -9.14 21.66 7.70
C SER A 4 -9.73 20.28 7.47
N ILE A 5 -9.35 19.65 6.36
CA ILE A 5 -9.72 18.31 5.91
C ILE A 5 -9.22 17.20 6.88
N ASP A 6 -8.60 17.58 8.00
CA ASP A 6 -7.72 16.69 8.76
C ASP A 6 -8.45 15.61 9.57
N TYR A 7 -9.76 15.73 9.78
CA TYR A 7 -10.57 14.69 10.43
C TYR A 7 -11.89 14.46 9.70
N PHE A 8 -12.09 13.24 9.23
CA PHE A 8 -13.36 12.76 8.68
C PHE A 8 -13.70 11.42 9.36
N ASP A 9 -14.96 11.22 9.73
CA ASP A 9 -15.42 9.98 10.38
C ASP A 9 -15.82 8.90 9.36
N TYR A 10 -16.23 9.32 8.16
CA TYR A 10 -16.77 8.43 7.14
C TYR A 10 -16.19 8.75 5.76
N ILE A 11 -15.95 7.70 4.97
CA ILE A 11 -15.60 7.80 3.55
C ILE A 11 -16.78 7.28 2.73
N ARG A 12 -17.26 8.10 1.80
CA ARG A 12 -18.28 7.71 0.82
C ARG A 12 -17.67 7.67 -0.58
N ILE A 13 -18.03 6.63 -1.33
CA ILE A 13 -17.74 6.52 -2.77
C ILE A 13 -19.04 6.72 -3.56
N GLY A 14 -18.94 7.35 -4.73
CA GLY A 14 -20.07 7.57 -5.62
C GLY A 14 -19.61 7.85 -7.05
N ILE A 15 -20.52 7.75 -8.00
CA ILE A 15 -20.24 8.04 -9.41
C ILE A 15 -20.08 9.56 -9.59
N ALA A 16 -19.08 9.96 -10.36
CA ALA A 16 -18.83 11.36 -10.66
C ALA A 16 -19.62 11.80 -11.90
N SER A 17 -20.49 12.80 -11.75
CA SER A 17 -21.13 13.43 -12.90
C SER A 17 -20.12 14.30 -13.69
N PRO A 18 -20.36 14.57 -14.98
CA PRO A 18 -19.49 15.46 -15.78
C PRO A 18 -19.29 16.83 -15.13
N GLU A 19 -20.34 17.42 -14.58
CA GLU A 19 -20.28 18.69 -13.85
C GLU A 19 -19.36 18.62 -12.62
N ARG A 20 -19.41 17.49 -11.89
CA ARG A 20 -18.56 17.28 -10.72
C ARG A 20 -17.08 17.15 -11.12
N ILE A 21 -16.81 16.49 -12.24
CA ILE A 21 -15.45 16.38 -12.80
C ILE A 21 -14.92 17.77 -13.19
N LEU A 22 -15.74 18.61 -13.81
CA LEU A 22 -15.37 19.98 -14.15
C LEU A 22 -15.07 20.82 -12.90
N LYS A 23 -15.82 20.66 -11.81
CA LYS A 23 -15.55 21.33 -10.52
C LYS A 23 -14.22 20.94 -9.90
N TRP A 24 -13.72 19.72 -10.12
CA TRP A 24 -12.40 19.29 -9.65
C TRP A 24 -11.25 19.84 -10.50
N SER A 25 -11.56 20.26 -11.73
CA SER A 25 -10.54 20.64 -12.68
C SER A 25 -10.14 22.10 -12.54
N PHE A 26 -8.83 22.34 -12.66
CA PHE A 26 -8.24 23.67 -12.71
C PHE A 26 -8.00 24.17 -14.15
N GLY A 27 -8.30 23.35 -15.16
CA GLY A 27 -8.15 23.72 -16.56
C GLY A 27 -8.20 22.54 -17.52
N GLU A 28 -8.51 22.86 -18.78
CA GLU A 28 -8.57 21.91 -19.88
C GLU A 28 -7.21 21.69 -20.52
N ILE A 29 -6.89 20.43 -20.85
CA ILE A 29 -5.67 20.03 -21.54
C ILE A 29 -6.01 19.76 -23.00
N THR A 30 -5.48 20.60 -23.89
CA THR A 30 -5.74 20.52 -25.33
C THR A 30 -4.57 19.88 -26.08
N LYS A 31 -3.34 20.07 -25.61
CA LYS A 31 -2.14 19.55 -26.30
C LYS A 31 -1.62 18.27 -25.66
N PRO A 32 -1.13 17.31 -26.47
CA PRO A 32 -0.50 16.07 -25.98
C PRO A 32 0.95 16.31 -25.50
N GLU A 33 1.48 17.50 -25.72
CA GLU A 33 2.86 17.85 -25.41
C GLU A 33 3.10 17.85 -23.89
N THR A 34 4.31 17.48 -23.49
CA THR A 34 4.69 17.39 -22.08
C THR A 34 5.65 18.51 -21.69
N ILE A 35 6.89 18.41 -22.14
CA ILE A 35 7.98 19.33 -21.82
C ILE A 35 8.70 19.69 -23.12
N ASN A 36 9.16 20.93 -23.22
CA ASN A 36 9.97 21.38 -24.33
C ASN A 36 11.37 20.73 -24.30
N TYR A 37 11.78 20.09 -25.40
CA TYR A 37 13.05 19.37 -25.46
C TYR A 37 14.30 20.25 -25.33
N ARG A 38 14.24 21.56 -25.65
CA ARG A 38 15.38 22.47 -25.52
C ARG A 38 15.46 23.12 -24.15
N THR A 39 14.33 23.63 -23.66
CA THR A 39 14.30 24.43 -22.42
C THR A 39 14.00 23.62 -21.18
N LEU A 40 13.58 22.35 -21.33
CA LEU A 40 13.12 21.47 -20.26
C LEU A 40 11.96 22.06 -19.43
N LYS A 41 11.30 23.09 -19.95
CA LYS A 41 10.14 23.72 -19.32
C LYS A 41 8.84 23.08 -19.79
N PRO A 42 7.81 22.99 -18.93
CA PRO A 42 6.50 22.50 -19.33
C PRO A 42 5.91 23.31 -20.49
N GLU A 43 5.22 22.62 -21.40
CA GLU A 43 4.51 23.25 -22.51
C GLU A 43 3.17 23.85 -22.06
N ARG A 44 2.74 24.92 -22.76
CA ARG A 44 1.44 25.56 -22.50
C ARG A 44 0.31 24.65 -22.96
N ASP A 45 -0.71 24.51 -22.11
CA ASP A 45 -1.91 23.66 -22.31
C ASP A 45 -1.60 22.17 -22.58
N GLY A 46 -0.37 21.75 -22.25
CA GLY A 46 0.07 20.37 -22.28
C GLY A 46 -0.17 19.63 -20.96
N LEU A 47 0.26 18.37 -20.93
CA LEU A 47 0.08 17.46 -19.78
C LEU A 47 0.82 17.90 -18.51
N PHE A 48 1.78 18.83 -18.58
CA PHE A 48 2.54 19.34 -17.44
C PHE A 48 2.34 20.85 -17.21
N CYS A 49 1.40 21.47 -17.93
CA CYS A 49 1.15 22.90 -17.94
C CYS A 49 1.08 23.53 -16.54
N GLU A 50 1.93 24.51 -16.27
CA GLU A 50 1.98 25.19 -14.96
C GLU A 50 0.75 26.03 -14.68
N ARG A 51 0.05 26.52 -15.72
CA ARG A 51 -1.20 27.29 -15.57
C ARG A 51 -2.30 26.45 -14.93
N ILE A 52 -2.39 25.17 -15.32
CA ILE A 52 -3.42 24.24 -14.88
C ILE A 52 -3.03 23.62 -13.53
N PHE A 53 -1.81 23.07 -13.45
CA PHE A 53 -1.40 22.27 -12.31
C PHE A 53 -0.69 23.06 -11.20
N GLY A 54 -0.25 24.28 -11.47
CA GLY A 54 0.55 25.11 -10.55
C GLY A 54 2.04 25.16 -10.91
N PRO A 55 2.84 25.99 -10.20
CA PRO A 55 4.22 26.29 -10.57
C PRO A 55 5.18 25.13 -10.30
N SER A 56 6.19 24.93 -11.15
CA SER A 56 7.21 23.90 -10.97
C SER A 56 8.23 24.22 -9.87
N LYS A 57 8.36 25.49 -9.47
CA LYS A 57 9.23 25.96 -8.39
C LYS A 57 8.42 26.74 -7.36
N ASP A 58 8.81 26.64 -6.09
CA ASP A 58 8.11 27.34 -5.01
C ASP A 58 8.17 28.85 -5.19
N TRP A 59 7.01 29.51 -5.11
CA TRP A 59 6.87 30.97 -5.15
C TRP A 59 7.47 31.63 -6.40
N GLU A 60 7.49 30.93 -7.54
CA GLU A 60 7.99 31.44 -8.81
C GLU A 60 7.04 31.08 -9.96
N CYS A 61 6.69 32.07 -10.78
CA CYS A 61 5.89 31.85 -12.00
C CYS A 61 6.77 31.37 -13.17
N TYR A 62 6.18 30.71 -14.17
CA TYR A 62 6.85 30.17 -15.37
C TYR A 62 7.84 31.12 -16.06
N CYS A 63 7.43 32.39 -16.23
CA CYS A 63 8.24 33.41 -16.92
C CYS A 63 9.29 34.08 -16.03
N GLY A 64 9.24 33.86 -14.71
CA GLY A 64 10.12 34.49 -13.74
C GLY A 64 9.86 35.98 -13.47
N LYS A 65 8.76 36.57 -13.96
CA LYS A 65 8.36 37.97 -13.65
C LYS A 65 8.12 38.15 -12.15
N TYR A 66 7.33 37.25 -11.56
CA TYR A 66 7.05 37.21 -10.12
C TYR A 66 7.86 36.10 -9.47
N LYS A 67 8.66 36.47 -8.47
CA LYS A 67 9.51 35.57 -7.68
C LYS A 67 9.42 35.93 -6.21
N ARG A 68 9.61 34.94 -5.32
CA ARG A 68 9.58 35.06 -3.85
C ARG A 68 8.17 35.13 -3.28
N VAL A 69 8.08 34.84 -1.98
CA VAL A 69 6.84 34.71 -1.19
C VAL A 69 6.00 35.99 -1.18
N ARG A 70 6.59 37.17 -1.46
CA ARG A 70 5.88 38.47 -1.46
C ARG A 70 4.71 38.53 -2.44
N HIS A 71 4.76 37.76 -3.53
CA HIS A 71 3.73 37.74 -4.57
C HIS A 71 2.76 36.56 -4.43
N LYS A 72 2.64 36.00 -3.22
CA LYS A 72 1.75 34.87 -2.91
C LYS A 72 0.32 35.13 -3.41
N GLY A 73 -0.22 34.19 -4.18
CA GLY A 73 -1.60 34.22 -4.69
C GLY A 73 -1.82 35.14 -5.89
N ILE A 74 -0.79 35.82 -6.39
CA ILE A 74 -0.89 36.63 -7.61
C ILE A 74 -0.81 35.71 -8.83
N ILE A 75 -1.76 35.86 -9.75
CA ILE A 75 -1.75 35.21 -11.06
C ILE A 75 -0.96 36.07 -12.04
N CYS A 76 0.06 35.50 -12.68
CA CYS A 76 0.91 36.26 -13.59
C CYS A 76 0.19 36.62 -14.90
N GLU A 77 0.11 37.89 -15.25
CA GLU A 77 -0.50 38.37 -16.51
C GLU A 77 0.15 37.80 -17.78
N ARG A 78 1.46 37.50 -17.75
CA ARG A 78 2.21 37.04 -18.94
C ARG A 78 2.06 35.54 -19.21
N CYS A 79 1.95 34.73 -18.15
CA CYS A 79 1.94 33.26 -18.27
C CYS A 79 0.70 32.58 -17.67
N GLY A 80 -0.16 33.32 -16.96
CA GLY A 80 -1.34 32.80 -16.29
C GLY A 80 -1.05 31.88 -15.10
N VAL A 81 0.22 31.76 -14.68
CA VAL A 81 0.62 30.88 -13.58
C VAL A 81 0.46 31.61 -12.25
N GLU A 82 -0.20 30.95 -11.32
CA GLU A 82 -0.38 31.40 -9.95
C GLU A 82 0.89 31.16 -9.12
N VAL A 83 1.31 32.17 -8.36
CA VAL A 83 2.50 32.08 -7.50
C VAL A 83 2.13 31.42 -6.16
N THR A 84 2.37 30.12 -6.06
CA THR A 84 2.12 29.26 -4.89
C THR A 84 3.26 28.26 -4.67
N ASP A 85 3.14 27.40 -3.66
CA ASP A 85 4.05 26.27 -3.44
C ASP A 85 3.91 25.22 -4.56
N SER A 86 5.01 24.60 -4.98
CA SER A 86 5.00 23.54 -6.00
C SER A 86 4.18 22.31 -5.58
N LYS A 87 3.99 22.10 -4.27
CA LYS A 87 3.19 20.99 -3.69
C LYS A 87 1.77 20.94 -4.24
N VAL A 88 1.19 22.06 -4.67
CA VAL A 88 -0.16 22.07 -5.27
C VAL A 88 -0.25 21.21 -6.54
N ARG A 89 0.87 20.99 -7.24
CA ARG A 89 0.96 20.13 -8.43
C ARG A 89 0.69 18.66 -8.16
N ARG A 90 0.70 18.24 -6.90
CA ARG A 90 0.29 16.91 -6.46
C ARG A 90 -1.22 16.78 -6.26
N HIS A 91 -1.93 17.89 -6.09
CA HIS A 91 -3.35 17.92 -5.72
C HIS A 91 -4.26 18.41 -6.84
N ARG A 92 -3.81 19.36 -7.68
CA ARG A 92 -4.62 19.94 -8.76
C ARG A 92 -4.83 18.94 -9.90
N MET A 93 -6.07 18.76 -10.32
CA MET A 93 -6.45 17.91 -11.46
C MET A 93 -6.73 18.74 -12.70
N GLY A 94 -6.49 18.16 -13.86
CA GLY A 94 -6.92 18.69 -15.16
C GLY A 94 -8.10 17.90 -15.70
N HIS A 95 -8.67 18.34 -16.82
CA HIS A 95 -9.65 17.55 -17.55
C HIS A 95 -9.39 17.61 -19.07
N ILE A 96 -9.93 16.63 -19.78
CA ILE A 96 -9.99 16.57 -21.23
C ILE A 96 -11.47 16.50 -21.59
N LYS A 97 -11.95 17.45 -22.39
CA LYS A 97 -13.28 17.38 -22.98
C LYS A 97 -13.25 16.42 -24.16
N LEU A 98 -14.06 15.35 -24.10
CA LEU A 98 -14.10 14.38 -25.18
C LEU A 98 -14.99 14.91 -26.32
N ALA A 99 -14.55 14.71 -27.56
CA ALA A 99 -15.28 15.12 -28.75
C ALA A 99 -16.52 14.24 -29.01
N ALA A 100 -16.50 13.00 -28.53
CA ALA A 100 -17.64 12.09 -28.47
C ALA A 100 -17.69 11.43 -27.09
N PRO A 101 -18.87 11.12 -26.54
CA PRO A 101 -18.99 10.42 -25.27
C PRO A 101 -18.36 9.03 -25.36
N VAL A 102 -17.82 8.55 -24.24
CA VAL A 102 -17.10 7.27 -24.15
C VAL A 102 -17.64 6.46 -22.98
N THR A 103 -17.98 5.20 -23.22
CA THR A 103 -18.47 4.32 -22.14
C THR A 103 -17.34 3.97 -21.18
N HIS A 104 -17.62 3.93 -19.88
CA HIS A 104 -16.61 3.54 -18.90
C HIS A 104 -16.45 2.01 -18.84
N ILE A 105 -15.24 1.52 -19.12
CA ILE A 105 -14.95 0.08 -19.25
C ILE A 105 -15.33 -0.76 -18.03
N TRP A 106 -15.20 -0.24 -16.81
CA TRP A 106 -15.62 -0.97 -15.60
C TRP A 106 -17.12 -1.25 -15.53
N PHE A 107 -17.98 -0.34 -16.00
CA PHE A 107 -19.44 -0.56 -16.00
C PHE A 107 -19.89 -1.43 -17.16
N LEU A 108 -19.13 -1.43 -18.27
CA LEU A 108 -19.34 -2.30 -19.42
C LEU A 108 -18.90 -3.74 -19.13
N LYS A 109 -17.60 -3.97 -18.89
CA LYS A 109 -16.99 -5.30 -18.71
C LYS A 109 -16.84 -5.70 -17.24
N GLY A 110 -17.62 -5.11 -16.34
CA GLY A 110 -17.73 -5.57 -14.96
C GLY A 110 -18.37 -6.96 -14.91
N ILE A 111 -18.08 -7.74 -13.87
CA ILE A 111 -18.78 -9.00 -13.59
C ILE A 111 -19.59 -8.77 -12.30
N PRO A 112 -20.92 -8.52 -12.37
CA PRO A 112 -21.77 -8.42 -13.56
C PRO A 112 -21.64 -7.08 -14.31
N SER A 113 -22.09 -7.05 -15.58
CA SER A 113 -22.14 -5.81 -16.38
C SER A 113 -23.29 -4.93 -15.91
N TYR A 114 -22.98 -3.75 -15.39
CA TYR A 114 -24.01 -2.82 -14.89
C TYR A 114 -24.82 -2.22 -16.05
N LEU A 115 -24.17 -1.89 -17.17
CA LEU A 115 -24.87 -1.43 -18.37
C LEU A 115 -25.81 -2.49 -18.95
N GLY A 116 -25.37 -3.76 -18.98
CA GLY A 116 -26.20 -4.88 -19.41
C GLY A 116 -27.43 -5.09 -18.54
N LEU A 117 -27.28 -4.95 -17.22
CA LEU A 117 -28.41 -5.05 -16.29
C LEU A 117 -29.39 -3.87 -16.41
N LEU A 118 -28.91 -2.66 -16.68
CA LEU A 118 -29.77 -1.48 -16.85
C LEU A 118 -30.63 -1.59 -18.11
N LEU A 119 -30.01 -1.90 -19.25
CA LEU A 119 -30.67 -1.98 -20.56
C LEU A 119 -31.31 -3.36 -20.84
N ASP A 120 -31.17 -4.32 -19.94
CA ASP A 120 -31.57 -5.73 -20.09
C ASP A 120 -30.94 -6.50 -21.26
N MET A 121 -29.82 -5.98 -21.79
CA MET A 121 -29.10 -6.55 -22.93
C MET A 121 -27.96 -7.48 -22.50
N SER A 122 -27.54 -8.37 -23.40
CA SER A 122 -26.34 -9.17 -23.18
C SER A 122 -25.07 -8.33 -23.35
N LEU A 123 -23.97 -8.75 -22.71
CA LEU A 123 -22.68 -8.05 -22.84
C LEU A 123 -22.18 -8.03 -24.28
N LYS A 124 -22.41 -9.12 -25.04
CA LYS A 124 -21.96 -9.23 -26.44
C LYS A 124 -22.68 -8.21 -27.33
N ASP A 125 -23.98 -8.07 -27.13
CA ASP A 125 -24.82 -7.14 -27.88
C ASP A 125 -24.39 -5.68 -27.60
N LEU A 126 -24.12 -5.35 -26.34
CA LEU A 126 -23.59 -4.03 -25.97
C LEU A 126 -22.21 -3.75 -26.58
N GLU A 127 -21.32 -4.74 -26.61
CA GLU A 127 -20.00 -4.59 -27.24
C GLU A 127 -20.13 -4.32 -28.75
N GLN A 128 -21.07 -4.98 -29.44
CA GLN A 128 -21.33 -4.73 -30.86
C GLN A 128 -21.76 -3.29 -31.13
N VAL A 129 -22.62 -2.72 -30.28
CA VAL A 129 -23.08 -1.33 -30.42
C VAL A 129 -21.96 -0.35 -30.10
N ILE A 130 -21.25 -0.52 -28.98
CA ILE A 130 -20.21 0.42 -28.51
C ILE A 130 -19.04 0.51 -29.48
N TYR A 131 -18.66 -0.62 -30.10
CA TYR A 131 -17.54 -0.67 -31.03
C TYR A 131 -17.93 -0.50 -32.50
N PHE A 132 -19.13 0.03 -32.75
CA PHE A 132 -19.61 0.42 -34.08
C PHE A 132 -19.75 -0.74 -35.08
N ASN A 133 -20.18 -1.92 -34.62
CA ASN A 133 -20.47 -3.07 -35.49
C ASN A 133 -21.95 -3.21 -35.86
N SER A 134 -22.86 -2.79 -34.97
CA SER A 134 -24.31 -2.91 -35.17
C SER A 134 -25.03 -1.69 -34.61
N TYR A 135 -26.17 -1.35 -35.20
CA TYR A 135 -27.05 -0.28 -34.73
C TYR A 135 -27.98 -0.79 -33.62
N ILE A 136 -28.43 0.13 -32.79
CA ILE A 136 -29.48 -0.11 -31.79
C ILE A 136 -30.67 0.79 -32.06
N VAL A 137 -31.88 0.22 -31.99
CA VAL A 137 -33.12 0.99 -32.14
C VAL A 137 -33.35 1.84 -30.89
N LEU A 138 -33.33 3.17 -31.07
CA LEU A 138 -33.62 4.16 -30.04
C LEU A 138 -35.12 4.37 -29.91
N ASN A 139 -35.77 4.71 -31.04
CA ASN A 139 -37.20 4.88 -31.13
C ASN A 139 -37.75 4.07 -32.31
N PRO A 140 -38.56 3.03 -32.06
CA PRO A 140 -39.10 2.19 -33.12
C PRO A 140 -40.17 2.91 -33.97
N GLY A 141 -40.77 4.01 -33.51
CA GLY A 141 -41.82 4.70 -34.25
C GLY A 141 -42.98 3.75 -34.64
N GLU A 142 -43.32 3.72 -35.92
CA GLU A 142 -44.35 2.85 -36.50
C GLU A 142 -43.79 1.53 -37.09
N SER A 143 -42.51 1.25 -36.88
CA SER A 143 -41.86 0.04 -37.39
C SER A 143 -42.21 -1.21 -36.58
N GLU A 144 -41.97 -2.38 -37.18
CA GLU A 144 -42.11 -3.68 -36.49
C GLU A 144 -41.01 -3.97 -35.46
N PHE A 145 -39.97 -3.13 -35.41
CA PHE A 145 -38.81 -3.35 -34.55
C PHE A 145 -39.11 -3.00 -33.08
N LYS A 146 -38.44 -3.71 -32.17
CA LYS A 146 -38.51 -3.41 -30.73
C LYS A 146 -37.43 -2.42 -30.33
N LYS A 147 -37.73 -1.57 -29.34
CA LYS A 147 -36.72 -0.74 -28.68
C LYS A 147 -35.60 -1.63 -28.12
N THR A 148 -34.34 -1.20 -28.24
CA THR A 148 -33.13 -1.97 -27.88
C THR A 148 -32.83 -3.20 -28.75
N GLN A 149 -33.59 -3.42 -29.84
CA GLN A 149 -33.23 -4.42 -30.84
C GLN A 149 -31.98 -3.99 -31.60
N LEU A 150 -31.11 -4.96 -31.90
CA LEU A 150 -29.96 -4.76 -32.75
C LEU A 150 -30.36 -4.86 -34.22
N LEU A 151 -29.80 -3.99 -35.04
CA LEU A 151 -29.91 -4.03 -36.50
C LEU A 151 -28.51 -4.06 -37.10
N SER A 152 -28.30 -4.94 -38.07
CA SER A 152 -27.13 -4.88 -38.95
C SER A 152 -27.23 -3.69 -39.92
N GLU A 153 -26.11 -3.32 -40.53
CA GLU A 153 -26.09 -2.23 -41.52
C GLU A 153 -26.96 -2.56 -42.73
N GLU A 154 -26.91 -3.81 -43.22
CA GLU A 154 -27.74 -4.29 -44.34
C GLU A 154 -29.24 -4.27 -44.00
N GLU A 155 -29.62 -4.71 -42.81
CA GLU A 155 -31.03 -4.68 -42.37
C GLU A 155 -31.56 -3.25 -42.26
N TYR A 156 -30.74 -2.32 -41.76
CA TYR A 156 -31.12 -0.91 -41.68
C TYR A 156 -31.24 -0.28 -43.07
N GLU A 157 -30.30 -0.55 -43.97
CA GLU A 157 -30.33 -0.04 -45.34
C GLU A 157 -31.54 -0.58 -46.12
N ASN A 158 -31.82 -1.89 -46.03
CA ASN A 158 -32.99 -2.49 -46.67
C ASN A 158 -34.29 -1.88 -46.13
N TYR A 159 -34.41 -1.72 -44.82
CA TYR A 159 -35.61 -1.11 -44.23
C TYR A 159 -35.78 0.36 -44.61
N ALA A 160 -34.67 1.11 -44.67
CA ALA A 160 -34.68 2.52 -45.08
C ALA A 160 -35.05 2.68 -46.57
N LEU A 161 -34.67 1.73 -47.44
CA LEU A 161 -35.06 1.70 -48.84
C LEU A 161 -36.54 1.34 -49.03
N GLU A 162 -37.06 0.40 -48.25
CA GLU A 162 -38.46 -0.03 -48.32
C GLU A 162 -39.43 1.01 -47.76
N ASN A 163 -39.00 1.80 -46.78
CA ASN A 163 -39.86 2.75 -46.05
C ASN A 163 -39.25 4.16 -45.99
N GLU A 164 -39.39 4.92 -47.08
CA GLU A 164 -38.83 6.28 -47.22
C GLU A 164 -39.37 7.31 -46.18
N ASN A 165 -40.50 7.01 -45.52
CA ASN A 165 -41.21 7.93 -44.59
C ASN A 165 -41.21 7.49 -43.11
N THR A 166 -40.48 6.44 -42.74
CA THR A 166 -40.49 5.99 -41.33
C THR A 166 -39.67 6.88 -40.40
N LYS A 167 -40.25 7.21 -39.24
CA LYS A 167 -39.57 7.90 -38.11
C LYS A 167 -38.73 6.93 -37.25
N LEU A 168 -38.12 5.92 -37.87
CA LEU A 168 -37.29 4.95 -37.15
C LEU A 168 -35.96 5.64 -36.78
N GLU A 169 -35.71 5.84 -35.49
CA GLU A 169 -34.46 6.40 -35.01
C GLU A 169 -33.54 5.27 -34.53
N VAL A 170 -32.43 5.10 -35.22
CA VAL A 170 -31.34 4.18 -34.84
C VAL A 170 -30.12 4.96 -34.39
N GLY A 171 -29.40 4.42 -33.42
CA GLY A 171 -28.16 4.97 -32.92
C GLY A 171 -27.03 3.94 -32.97
N ILE A 172 -25.80 4.42 -32.92
CA ILE A 172 -24.61 3.57 -32.81
C ILE A 172 -23.60 4.16 -31.82
N GLY A 173 -22.80 3.32 -31.18
CA GLY A 173 -21.76 3.74 -30.26
C GLY A 173 -22.26 4.18 -28.88
N ALA A 174 -21.38 4.87 -28.16
CA ALA A 174 -21.63 5.34 -26.80
C ALA A 174 -22.70 6.45 -26.70
N GLU A 175 -22.92 7.20 -27.78
CA GLU A 175 -23.96 8.24 -27.87
C GLU A 175 -25.35 7.63 -27.74
N ALA A 176 -25.60 6.56 -28.50
CA ALA A 176 -26.87 5.83 -28.47
C ALA A 176 -27.16 5.25 -27.07
N ILE A 177 -26.15 4.65 -26.43
CA ILE A 177 -26.29 4.12 -25.07
C ILE A 177 -26.58 5.24 -24.08
N LYS A 178 -25.92 6.39 -24.20
CA LYS A 178 -26.15 7.53 -23.32
C LYS A 178 -27.59 8.04 -23.45
N GLN A 179 -28.11 8.15 -24.67
CA GLN A 179 -29.50 8.55 -24.92
C GLN A 179 -30.48 7.55 -24.29
N LEU A 180 -30.30 6.25 -24.53
CA LEU A 180 -31.12 5.21 -23.90
C LEU A 180 -31.08 5.30 -22.37
N LEU A 181 -29.90 5.51 -21.78
CA LEU A 181 -29.76 5.65 -20.33
C LEU A 181 -30.40 6.93 -19.77
N SER A 182 -30.52 8.00 -20.57
CA SER A 182 -31.15 9.25 -20.14
C SER A 182 -32.68 9.20 -20.16
N GLU A 183 -33.27 8.31 -20.97
CA GLU A 183 -34.71 8.10 -21.05
C GLU A 183 -35.24 7.15 -19.96
N ILE A 184 -34.35 6.47 -19.23
CA ILE A 184 -34.71 5.56 -18.13
C ILE A 184 -35.24 6.38 -16.95
N ASP A 185 -36.54 6.24 -16.68
CA ASP A 185 -37.12 6.66 -15.41
C ASP A 185 -37.00 5.54 -14.37
N LEU A 186 -36.24 5.81 -13.31
CA LEU A 186 -35.92 4.83 -12.28
C LEU A 186 -37.17 4.42 -11.48
N ALA A 187 -38.13 5.33 -11.27
CA ALA A 187 -39.28 5.06 -10.42
C ALA A 187 -40.25 4.07 -11.09
N THR A 188 -40.68 4.38 -12.31
CA THR A 188 -41.61 3.54 -13.10
C THR A 188 -41.04 2.16 -13.40
N LEU A 189 -39.76 2.07 -13.76
CA LEU A 189 -39.10 0.78 -14.02
C LEU A 189 -38.94 -0.06 -12.75
N THR A 190 -38.74 0.55 -11.59
CA THR A 190 -38.65 -0.18 -10.32
C THR A 190 -39.99 -0.83 -9.98
N GLU A 191 -41.10 -0.13 -10.18
CA GLU A 191 -42.45 -0.69 -10.00
C GLU A 191 -42.74 -1.79 -11.02
N GLY A 192 -42.46 -1.55 -12.30
CA GLY A 192 -42.63 -2.56 -13.35
C GLY A 192 -41.85 -3.85 -13.10
N ILE A 193 -40.60 -3.75 -12.62
CA ILE A 193 -39.79 -4.93 -12.27
C ILE A 193 -40.37 -5.66 -11.04
N LYS A 194 -40.99 -4.96 -10.08
CA LYS A 194 -41.65 -5.59 -8.92
C LYS A 194 -42.87 -6.39 -9.36
N ASP A 195 -43.66 -5.86 -10.29
CA ASP A 195 -44.83 -6.54 -10.85
C ASP A 195 -44.43 -7.74 -11.73
N GLU A 196 -43.39 -7.59 -12.54
CA GLU A 196 -42.78 -8.71 -13.27
C GLU A 196 -42.28 -9.80 -12.32
N LEU A 197 -41.64 -9.41 -11.20
CA LEU A 197 -41.16 -10.38 -10.21
C LEU A 197 -42.31 -11.13 -9.52
N ALA A 198 -43.47 -10.48 -9.34
CA ALA A 198 -44.67 -11.10 -8.78
C ALA A 198 -45.35 -12.06 -9.76
N SER A 199 -45.34 -11.75 -11.06
CA SER A 199 -45.95 -12.56 -12.11
C SER A 199 -45.06 -13.73 -12.59
N VAL A 200 -43.74 -13.63 -12.43
CA VAL A 200 -42.80 -14.68 -12.84
C VAL A 200 -42.88 -15.90 -11.90
N GLY A 201 -43.37 -17.03 -12.44
CA GLY A 201 -43.42 -18.34 -11.79
C GLY A 201 -42.05 -18.99 -11.50
N SER A 202 -42.00 -20.33 -11.40
CA SER A 202 -40.89 -21.17 -10.89
C SER A 202 -39.52 -21.10 -11.62
N SER A 203 -39.33 -20.20 -12.58
CA SER A 203 -38.03 -20.04 -13.28
C SER A 203 -37.00 -19.33 -12.41
N ILE A 204 -36.16 -20.12 -11.74
CA ILE A 204 -35.10 -19.66 -10.82
C ILE A 204 -34.15 -18.65 -11.49
N GLN A 205 -33.77 -18.88 -12.76
CA GLN A 205 -32.81 -18.04 -13.48
C GLN A 205 -33.36 -16.65 -13.80
N LYS A 206 -34.60 -16.56 -14.33
CA LYS A 206 -35.26 -15.28 -14.64
C LYS A 206 -35.51 -14.48 -13.36
N ARG A 207 -35.98 -15.14 -12.30
CA ARG A 207 -36.18 -14.53 -10.98
C ARG A 207 -34.87 -13.96 -10.43
N ALA A 208 -33.76 -14.70 -10.53
CA ALA A 208 -32.44 -14.22 -10.07
C ALA A 208 -31.93 -13.01 -10.88
N LYS A 209 -32.18 -12.96 -12.19
CA LYS A 209 -31.83 -11.80 -13.05
C LYS A 209 -32.62 -10.56 -12.62
N LEU A 210 -33.95 -10.69 -12.46
CA LEU A 210 -34.83 -9.60 -12.04
C LEU A 210 -34.47 -9.08 -10.64
N ILE A 211 -34.15 -9.95 -9.68
CA ILE A 211 -33.71 -9.53 -8.33
C ILE A 211 -32.42 -8.71 -8.41
N LYS A 212 -31.43 -9.14 -9.20
CA LYS A 212 -30.19 -8.37 -9.38
C LYS A 212 -30.45 -7.00 -10.02
N ARG A 213 -31.36 -6.96 -10.99
CA ARG A 213 -31.78 -5.74 -11.68
C ARG A 213 -32.49 -4.78 -10.72
N LEU A 214 -33.49 -5.26 -9.98
CA LEU A 214 -34.24 -4.48 -8.98
C LEU A 214 -33.29 -3.86 -7.93
N ARG A 215 -32.36 -4.64 -7.39
CA ARG A 215 -31.36 -4.14 -6.42
C ARG A 215 -30.51 -3.01 -7.00
N LEU A 216 -30.15 -3.08 -8.28
CA LEU A 216 -29.38 -2.03 -8.94
C LEU A 216 -30.20 -0.73 -9.07
N PHE A 217 -31.45 -0.83 -9.52
CA PHE A 217 -32.35 0.33 -9.64
C PHE A 217 -32.63 0.98 -8.28
N GLU A 218 -32.92 0.20 -7.24
CA GLU A 218 -33.10 0.72 -5.87
C GLU A 218 -31.82 1.39 -5.33
N SER A 219 -30.64 0.85 -5.66
CA SER A 219 -29.35 1.44 -5.27
C SER A 219 -29.09 2.78 -6.00
N LEU A 220 -29.47 2.89 -7.27
CA LEU A 220 -29.36 4.14 -8.04
C LEU A 220 -30.35 5.19 -7.55
N ALA A 221 -31.59 4.79 -7.27
CA ALA A 221 -32.63 5.66 -6.72
C ALA A 221 -32.23 6.20 -5.34
N SER A 222 -31.79 5.33 -4.42
CA SER A 222 -31.35 5.73 -3.07
C SER A 222 -30.09 6.62 -3.09
N SER A 223 -29.21 6.45 -4.07
CA SER A 223 -28.01 7.29 -4.22
C SER A 223 -28.24 8.58 -5.00
N ASN A 224 -29.42 8.78 -5.58
CA ASN A 224 -29.78 9.86 -6.49
C ASN A 224 -28.76 10.04 -7.63
N THR A 225 -28.32 8.91 -8.20
CA THR A 225 -27.28 8.89 -9.24
C THR A 225 -27.90 8.71 -10.61
N ASN A 226 -27.61 9.61 -11.54
CA ASN A 226 -28.07 9.51 -12.92
C ASN A 226 -27.35 8.36 -13.66
N PRO A 227 -28.06 7.38 -14.25
CA PRO A 227 -27.45 6.27 -15.00
C PRO A 227 -26.56 6.73 -16.16
N SER A 228 -26.92 7.84 -16.80
CA SER A 228 -26.17 8.45 -17.90
C SER A 228 -24.73 8.84 -17.53
N SER A 229 -24.43 9.05 -16.23
CA SER A 229 -23.08 9.37 -15.75
C SER A 229 -22.10 8.19 -15.85
N MET A 230 -22.56 6.99 -16.18
CA MET A 230 -21.69 5.84 -16.51
C MET A 230 -21.02 5.99 -17.89
N VAL A 231 -21.51 6.91 -18.72
CA VAL A 231 -20.89 7.33 -19.98
C VAL A 231 -20.21 8.67 -19.76
N MET A 232 -18.93 8.77 -20.07
CA MET A 232 -18.09 9.93 -19.80
C MET A 232 -18.09 10.89 -20.98
N ASP A 233 -18.44 12.15 -20.73
CA ASP A 233 -18.21 13.27 -21.65
C ASP A 233 -16.87 13.97 -21.38
N VAL A 234 -16.43 13.92 -20.12
CA VAL A 234 -15.24 14.62 -19.64
C VAL A 234 -14.37 13.61 -18.90
N LEU A 235 -13.10 13.54 -19.28
CA LEU A 235 -12.12 12.66 -18.68
C LEU A 235 -11.20 13.45 -17.72
N PRO A 236 -11.15 13.12 -16.42
CA PRO A 236 -10.21 13.75 -15.50
C PRO A 236 -8.77 13.29 -15.78
N VAL A 237 -7.83 14.22 -15.64
CA VAL A 237 -6.39 13.97 -15.77
C VAL A 237 -5.72 14.05 -14.41
N THR A 238 -4.98 13.00 -14.07
CA THR A 238 -4.24 12.91 -12.82
C THR A 238 -3.16 14.00 -12.71
N PRO A 239 -2.89 14.50 -11.49
CA PRO A 239 -1.85 15.51 -11.25
C PRO A 239 -0.46 15.04 -11.75
N PRO A 240 0.38 15.94 -12.30
CA PRO A 240 1.65 15.59 -12.93
C PRO A 240 2.64 14.92 -11.98
N ASP A 241 2.66 15.29 -10.69
CA ASP A 241 3.59 14.71 -9.71
C ASP A 241 3.25 13.24 -9.35
N LEU A 242 2.04 12.78 -9.67
CA LEU A 242 1.68 11.36 -9.59
C LEU A 242 2.11 10.55 -10.83
N ARG A 243 2.50 11.25 -11.90
CA ARG A 243 2.99 10.69 -13.17
C ARG A 243 4.26 11.42 -13.64
N PRO A 244 5.33 11.44 -12.81
CA PRO A 244 6.49 12.28 -13.06
C PRO A 244 7.23 11.88 -14.34
N MET A 245 7.93 12.86 -14.91
CA MET A 245 9.01 12.62 -15.87
C MET A 245 10.30 13.09 -15.22
N VAL A 246 11.17 12.15 -14.90
CA VAL A 246 12.43 12.43 -14.20
C VAL A 246 13.56 12.30 -15.19
N GLN A 247 14.43 13.31 -15.22
CA GLN A 247 15.66 13.25 -15.99
C GLN A 247 16.64 12.30 -15.30
N LEU A 248 17.12 11.31 -16.03
CA LEU A 248 18.20 10.42 -15.62
C LEU A 248 19.54 10.97 -16.11
N ASP A 249 20.61 10.45 -15.53
CA ASP A 249 21.98 10.74 -15.98
C ASP A 249 22.12 10.35 -17.46
N GLY A 250 22.79 11.22 -18.24
CA GLY A 250 22.94 11.05 -19.69
C GLY A 250 21.79 11.64 -20.54
N GLY A 251 20.96 12.53 -19.98
CA GLY A 251 19.97 13.29 -20.74
C GLY A 251 18.72 12.50 -21.16
N ARG A 252 18.56 11.27 -20.62
CA ARG A 252 17.37 10.44 -20.85
C ARG A 252 16.26 10.83 -19.89
N PHE A 253 15.01 10.58 -20.28
CA PHE A 253 13.85 10.79 -19.41
C PHE A 253 13.21 9.45 -19.05
N ALA A 254 13.03 9.22 -17.75
CA ALA A 254 12.16 8.18 -17.25
C ALA A 254 10.73 8.73 -17.20
N THR A 255 9.85 8.21 -18.04
CA THR A 255 8.45 8.63 -18.14
C THR A 255 7.53 7.59 -17.50
N SER A 256 6.48 8.05 -16.82
CA SER A 256 5.38 7.17 -16.40
C SER A 256 4.56 6.69 -17.60
N ASP A 257 4.21 5.41 -17.62
CA ASP A 257 3.39 4.78 -18.68
C ASP A 257 2.03 5.51 -18.87
N LEU A 258 1.49 6.11 -17.81
CA LEU A 258 0.25 6.91 -17.87
C LEU A 258 0.35 8.09 -18.84
N ASN A 259 1.52 8.73 -18.94
CA ASN A 259 1.70 9.87 -19.84
C ASN A 259 1.52 9.44 -21.30
N ASP A 260 1.99 8.25 -21.68
CA ASP A 260 1.83 7.74 -23.04
C ASP A 260 0.37 7.37 -23.34
N LEU A 261 -0.35 6.84 -22.36
CA LEU A 261 -1.79 6.56 -22.48
C LEU A 261 -2.60 7.85 -22.64
N TYR A 262 -2.34 8.88 -21.81
CA TYR A 262 -2.98 10.20 -21.96
C TYR A 262 -2.66 10.85 -23.30
N ARG A 263 -1.41 10.78 -23.77
CA ARG A 263 -1.01 11.31 -25.08
C ARG A 263 -1.80 10.66 -26.21
N ARG A 264 -2.01 9.34 -26.16
CA ARG A 264 -2.84 8.64 -27.14
C ARG A 264 -4.28 9.13 -27.13
N VAL A 265 -4.90 9.28 -25.95
CA VAL A 265 -6.27 9.80 -25.83
C VAL A 265 -6.39 11.20 -26.42
N ILE A 266 -5.49 12.13 -26.04
CA ILE A 266 -5.53 13.52 -26.52
C ILE A 266 -5.33 13.57 -28.04
N ASN A 267 -4.38 12.82 -28.59
CA ASN A 267 -4.14 12.77 -30.04
C ASN A 267 -5.37 12.28 -30.82
N ARG A 268 -6.03 11.23 -30.33
CA ARG A 268 -7.26 10.68 -30.94
C ARG A 268 -8.42 11.66 -30.83
N ASN A 269 -8.58 12.29 -29.67
CA ASN A 269 -9.63 13.27 -29.43
C ASN A 269 -9.49 14.49 -30.35
N ASN A 270 -8.29 15.06 -30.45
CA ASN A 270 -8.02 16.21 -31.31
C ASN A 270 -8.18 15.86 -32.80
N ARG A 271 -7.82 14.64 -33.19
CA ARG A 271 -8.02 14.15 -34.55
C ARG A 271 -9.51 14.01 -34.88
N LEU A 272 -10.30 13.43 -33.96
CA LEU A 272 -11.75 13.31 -34.12
C LEU A 272 -12.41 14.69 -34.23
N GLN A 273 -12.04 15.63 -33.38
CA GLN A 273 -12.58 16.99 -33.42
C GLN A 273 -12.33 17.67 -34.78
N ARG A 274 -11.10 17.59 -35.31
CA ARG A 274 -10.79 18.12 -36.65
C ARG A 274 -11.58 17.44 -37.76
N LEU A 275 -11.78 16.12 -37.68
CA LEU A 275 -12.57 15.39 -38.67
C LEU A 275 -14.04 15.82 -38.67
N LEU A 276 -14.61 16.10 -37.49
CA LEU A 276 -15.97 16.62 -37.36
C LEU A 276 -16.08 18.05 -37.93
N GLU A 277 -15.10 18.92 -37.65
CA GLU A 277 -15.06 20.29 -38.18
C GLU A 277 -14.94 20.33 -39.71
N MET A 278 -14.24 19.38 -40.32
CA MET A 278 -14.10 19.26 -41.78
C MET A 278 -15.29 18.58 -42.46
N GLY A 279 -16.27 18.05 -41.71
CA GLY A 279 -17.38 17.29 -42.28
C GLY A 279 -16.92 15.99 -42.97
N ALA A 280 -15.94 15.28 -42.39
CA ALA A 280 -15.43 14.04 -42.96
C ALA A 280 -16.52 12.95 -43.04
N PRO A 281 -16.42 12.00 -44.01
CA PRO A 281 -17.38 10.91 -44.16
C PRO A 281 -17.57 10.08 -42.88
N GLU A 282 -18.80 9.58 -42.67
CA GLU A 282 -19.18 8.88 -41.44
C GLU A 282 -18.31 7.67 -41.11
N ILE A 283 -17.88 6.90 -42.12
CA ILE A 283 -17.03 5.71 -41.93
C ILE A 283 -15.73 6.08 -41.21
N ILE A 284 -15.12 7.21 -41.58
CA ILE A 284 -13.86 7.68 -40.98
C ILE A 284 -14.13 8.16 -39.54
N VAL A 285 -15.24 8.87 -39.34
CA VAL A 285 -15.65 9.36 -38.01
C VAL A 285 -15.94 8.20 -37.06
N ARG A 286 -16.67 7.16 -37.50
CA ARG A 286 -16.97 5.95 -36.72
C ARG A 286 -15.69 5.23 -36.31
N ASN A 287 -14.75 5.07 -37.24
CA ASN A 287 -13.47 4.45 -36.92
C ASN A 287 -12.68 5.27 -35.88
N GLU A 288 -12.65 6.60 -35.99
CA GLU A 288 -11.94 7.44 -35.02
C GLU A 288 -12.65 7.47 -33.65
N LYS A 289 -14.00 7.45 -33.61
CA LYS A 289 -14.78 7.27 -32.37
C LYS A 289 -14.46 5.92 -31.69
N ARG A 290 -14.36 4.83 -32.47
CA ARG A 290 -13.92 3.51 -31.97
C ARG A 290 -12.50 3.55 -31.40
N MET A 291 -11.56 4.18 -32.11
CA MET A 291 -10.18 4.34 -31.65
C MET A 291 -10.07 5.20 -30.38
N LEU A 292 -10.93 6.21 -30.22
CA LEU A 292 -10.99 7.02 -29.01
C LEU A 292 -11.49 6.18 -27.82
N GLN A 293 -12.56 5.40 -28.01
CA GLN A 293 -13.06 4.46 -27.00
C GLN A 293 -11.95 3.46 -26.60
N GLU A 294 -11.21 2.89 -27.55
CA GLU A 294 -10.05 2.02 -27.28
C GLU A 294 -8.94 2.68 -26.46
N ALA A 295 -8.63 3.94 -26.77
CA ALA A 295 -7.58 4.68 -26.07
C ALA A 295 -7.98 4.94 -24.60
N VAL A 296 -9.25 5.28 -24.35
CA VAL A 296 -9.77 5.51 -22.99
C VAL A 296 -9.89 4.19 -22.22
N ASP A 297 -10.35 3.12 -22.88
CA ASP A 297 -10.36 1.76 -22.33
C ASP A 297 -8.97 1.38 -21.82
N ALA A 298 -7.94 1.55 -22.64
CA ALA A 298 -6.55 1.24 -22.28
C ALA A 298 -5.98 2.13 -21.17
N LEU A 299 -6.41 3.40 -21.09
CA LEU A 299 -6.01 4.30 -20.00
C LEU A 299 -6.55 3.82 -18.65
N ILE A 300 -7.82 3.44 -18.60
CA ILE A 300 -8.49 3.01 -17.37
C ILE A 300 -8.04 1.59 -17.01
N ASP A 301 -8.16 0.65 -17.94
CA ASP A 301 -7.84 -0.76 -17.74
C ASP A 301 -7.29 -1.44 -19.01
N ASN A 302 -5.97 -1.43 -19.13
CA ASN A 302 -5.24 -2.07 -20.23
C ASN A 302 -5.23 -3.61 -20.08
N GLY A 303 -6.22 -4.28 -20.67
CA GLY A 303 -6.24 -5.75 -20.77
C GLY A 303 -7.64 -6.38 -20.80
N ARG A 304 -8.66 -5.70 -20.26
CA ARG A 304 -10.03 -6.25 -20.21
C ARG A 304 -10.68 -6.52 -21.56
N ARG A 305 -10.27 -5.80 -22.62
CA ARG A 305 -10.87 -5.91 -23.96
C ARG A 305 -10.14 -6.88 -24.89
N GLY A 306 -8.97 -7.40 -24.49
CA GLY A 306 -8.18 -8.30 -25.32
C GLY A 306 -6.72 -7.85 -25.39
N ARG A 307 -6.23 -7.55 -26.60
CA ARG A 307 -4.81 -7.24 -26.83
C ARG A 307 -4.39 -5.99 -26.05
N THR A 308 -3.42 -6.17 -25.16
CA THR A 308 -2.87 -5.08 -24.38
C THR A 308 -2.10 -4.11 -25.27
N VAL A 309 -2.21 -2.83 -24.92
CA VAL A 309 -1.37 -1.79 -25.51
C VAL A 309 0.05 -1.94 -24.96
N ILE A 310 0.99 -2.09 -25.89
CA ILE A 310 2.40 -2.34 -25.61
C ILE A 310 3.21 -1.03 -25.78
N GLY A 311 4.18 -0.82 -24.89
CA GLY A 311 5.15 0.27 -24.94
C GLY A 311 6.39 -0.06 -25.80
N PRO A 312 7.37 0.86 -25.87
CA PRO A 312 8.56 0.68 -26.70
C PRO A 312 9.41 -0.55 -26.31
N ASN A 313 9.36 -0.98 -25.04
CA ASN A 313 10.13 -2.13 -24.54
C ASN A 313 9.38 -3.46 -24.66
N ASN A 314 8.39 -3.58 -25.55
CA ASN A 314 7.50 -4.74 -25.69
C ASN A 314 6.75 -5.17 -24.40
N ARG A 315 6.74 -4.32 -23.36
CA ARG A 315 5.97 -4.53 -22.13
C ARG A 315 4.58 -3.89 -22.23
N PRO A 316 3.53 -4.49 -21.64
CA PRO A 316 2.23 -3.85 -21.55
C PRO A 316 2.33 -2.59 -20.68
N LEU A 317 1.70 -1.50 -21.12
CA LEU A 317 1.66 -0.25 -20.35
C LEU A 317 0.78 -0.42 -19.10
N LYS A 318 1.23 0.12 -17.96
CA LYS A 318 0.43 0.14 -16.72
C LYS A 318 -0.71 1.17 -16.80
N SER A 319 -1.95 0.71 -16.67
CA SER A 319 -3.17 1.53 -16.60
C SER A 319 -3.44 2.07 -15.20
N LEU A 320 -4.47 2.91 -15.04
CA LEU A 320 -4.92 3.41 -13.73
C LEU A 320 -5.34 2.28 -12.78
N SER A 321 -6.06 1.28 -13.29
CA SER A 321 -6.49 0.11 -12.49
C SER A 321 -5.29 -0.68 -11.96
N ASN A 322 -4.28 -0.93 -12.81
CA ASN A 322 -3.07 -1.68 -12.47
C ASN A 322 -2.18 -1.00 -11.41
N ILE A 323 -2.29 0.32 -11.25
CA ILE A 323 -1.57 1.05 -10.19
C ILE A 323 -2.20 0.76 -8.82
N ILE A 324 -3.51 0.53 -8.79
CA ILE A 324 -4.26 0.34 -7.55
C ILE A 324 -4.23 -1.13 -7.13
N GLU A 325 -4.43 -2.04 -8.10
CA GLU A 325 -4.60 -3.48 -7.88
C GLU A 325 -3.28 -4.27 -7.87
N GLY A 326 -3.35 -5.50 -7.37
CA GLY A 326 -2.23 -6.45 -7.39
C GLY A 326 -1.25 -6.33 -6.23
N LYS A 327 -0.21 -7.19 -6.22
CA LYS A 327 0.82 -7.22 -5.16
C LYS A 327 1.69 -5.96 -5.16
N GLN A 328 1.98 -5.42 -6.35
CA GLN A 328 2.70 -4.16 -6.53
C GLN A 328 1.76 -2.93 -6.55
N GLY A 329 0.46 -3.15 -6.30
CA GLY A 329 -0.53 -2.07 -6.27
C GLY A 329 -0.42 -1.23 -5.00
N ARG A 330 -1.01 -0.03 -5.03
CA ARG A 330 -0.93 0.94 -3.94
C ARG A 330 -1.45 0.40 -2.60
N PHE A 331 -2.54 -0.37 -2.61
CA PHE A 331 -3.14 -0.89 -1.37
C PHE A 331 -2.18 -1.81 -0.60
N ARG A 332 -1.61 -2.81 -1.28
CA ARG A 332 -0.74 -3.80 -0.62
C ARG A 332 0.68 -3.28 -0.38
N GLN A 333 1.28 -2.65 -1.39
CA GLN A 333 2.69 -2.30 -1.32
C GLN A 333 2.97 -0.99 -0.58
N ASN A 334 2.07 0.00 -0.65
CA ASN A 334 2.35 1.36 -0.16
C ASN A 334 1.50 1.78 1.04
N LEU A 335 0.25 1.29 1.15
CA LEU A 335 -0.60 1.61 2.29
C LEU A 335 -0.31 0.68 3.48
N LEU A 336 -0.29 -0.63 3.24
CA LEU A 336 0.05 -1.63 4.27
C LEU A 336 1.57 -1.78 4.45
N GLY A 337 2.32 -1.79 3.33
CA GLY A 337 3.78 -1.73 3.37
C GLY A 337 4.26 -0.30 3.37
N LYS A 338 4.97 0.13 4.42
CA LYS A 338 5.67 1.42 4.41
C LYS A 338 7.12 1.21 4.80
N ARG A 339 8.01 1.86 4.06
CA ARG A 339 9.37 2.05 4.53
C ARG A 339 9.31 3.10 5.63
N VAL A 340 9.93 2.79 6.76
CA VAL A 340 9.93 3.63 7.94
C VAL A 340 11.34 4.11 8.22
N ASP A 341 11.45 5.37 8.62
CA ASP A 341 12.69 5.93 9.14
C ASP A 341 12.98 5.37 10.54
N TYR A 342 14.14 5.69 11.12
CA TYR A 342 14.57 5.19 12.44
C TYR A 342 14.59 3.65 12.51
N SER A 343 15.03 3.04 11.42
CA SER A 343 15.20 1.60 11.31
C SER A 343 16.62 1.24 10.86
N GLY A 344 17.10 0.09 11.32
CA GLY A 344 18.42 -0.45 10.98
C GLY A 344 18.33 -1.95 10.70
N ARG A 345 19.34 -2.51 10.05
CA ARG A 345 19.46 -3.97 9.86
C ARG A 345 20.91 -4.38 10.02
N SER A 346 21.16 -5.45 10.76
CA SER A 346 22.46 -6.10 10.80
C SER A 346 22.33 -7.60 11.05
N VAL A 347 23.45 -8.30 10.87
CA VAL A 347 23.62 -9.72 11.19
C VAL A 347 23.54 -9.89 12.71
N ILE A 348 22.91 -10.98 13.14
CA ILE A 348 22.83 -11.34 14.56
C ILE A 348 23.97 -12.27 14.97
N VAL A 349 24.45 -12.09 16.19
CA VAL A 349 25.42 -12.96 16.85
C VAL A 349 24.93 -13.31 18.25
N VAL A 350 25.50 -14.37 18.82
CA VAL A 350 25.13 -14.83 20.15
C VAL A 350 25.63 -13.86 21.23
N GLY A 351 24.74 -13.45 22.14
CA GLY A 351 25.06 -12.63 23.31
C GLY A 351 24.78 -13.38 24.61
N PRO A 352 25.61 -14.35 25.03
CA PRO A 352 25.27 -15.25 26.15
C PRO A 352 25.31 -14.57 27.52
N ARG A 353 25.92 -13.38 27.64
CA ARG A 353 26.00 -12.61 28.88
C ARG A 353 24.85 -11.61 29.07
N LEU A 354 23.99 -11.46 28.06
CA LEU A 354 22.86 -10.54 28.12
C LEU A 354 21.77 -11.08 29.05
N LYS A 355 20.97 -10.19 29.61
CA LYS A 355 19.70 -10.60 30.25
C LYS A 355 18.63 -10.85 29.20
N LEU A 356 17.56 -11.57 29.56
CA LEU A 356 16.47 -11.91 28.64
C LEU A 356 15.78 -10.67 28.02
N ASN A 357 15.71 -9.57 28.77
CA ASN A 357 15.14 -8.29 28.31
C ASN A 357 16.12 -7.42 27.51
N GLN A 358 17.39 -7.82 27.37
CA GLN A 358 18.43 -6.99 26.77
C GLN A 358 18.85 -7.48 25.39
N CYS A 359 19.27 -6.56 24.53
CA CYS A 359 19.94 -6.86 23.26
C CYS A 359 21.20 -6.02 23.10
N GLY A 360 22.24 -6.57 22.48
CA GLY A 360 23.43 -5.79 22.16
C GLY A 360 23.24 -5.02 20.86
N LEU A 361 23.32 -3.69 20.92
CA LEU A 361 23.21 -2.81 19.76
C LEU A 361 24.58 -2.19 19.40
N PRO A 362 25.04 -2.33 18.15
CA PRO A 362 26.28 -1.70 17.69
C PRO A 362 26.29 -0.19 17.90
N LYS A 363 27.40 0.35 18.41
CA LYS A 363 27.61 1.79 18.64
C LYS A 363 27.33 2.65 17.40
N GLU A 364 27.86 2.27 16.23
CA GLU A 364 27.64 3.00 14.97
C GLU A 364 26.15 3.04 14.58
N MET A 365 25.44 1.92 14.75
CA MET A 365 24.02 1.82 14.43
C MET A 365 23.18 2.64 15.41
N ALA A 366 23.46 2.51 16.71
CA ALA A 366 22.78 3.25 17.76
C ALA A 366 22.92 4.77 17.56
N LEU A 367 24.12 5.24 17.20
CA LEU A 367 24.35 6.66 16.96
C LEU A 367 23.50 7.23 15.82
N GLU A 368 23.31 6.48 14.73
CA GLU A 368 22.48 6.94 13.60
C GLU A 368 20.98 6.85 13.92
N LEU A 369 20.54 5.81 14.62
CA LEU A 369 19.15 5.66 15.05
C LEU A 369 18.72 6.73 16.06
N PHE A 370 19.58 7.04 17.04
CA PHE A 370 19.28 7.99 18.12
C PHE A 370 19.80 9.40 17.87
N LYS A 371 20.30 9.67 16.66
CA LYS A 371 20.91 10.95 16.26
C LYS A 371 20.14 12.21 16.69
N PRO A 372 18.81 12.36 16.47
CA PRO A 372 18.11 13.57 16.89
C PRO A 372 18.06 13.73 18.42
N PHE A 373 17.96 12.62 19.16
CA PHE A 373 17.94 12.63 20.62
C PHE A 373 19.29 13.05 21.19
N VAL A 374 20.38 12.52 20.62
CA VAL A 374 21.75 12.92 20.97
C VAL A 374 21.98 14.40 20.69
N VAL A 375 21.54 14.91 19.53
CA VAL A 375 21.63 16.35 19.21
C VAL A 375 20.89 17.20 20.24
N ASN A 376 19.69 16.79 20.65
CA ASN A 376 18.91 17.52 21.64
C ASN A 376 19.62 17.53 23.01
N LYS A 377 20.13 16.37 23.46
CA LYS A 377 20.81 16.24 24.76
C LYS A 377 22.13 17.01 24.82
N LEU A 378 22.88 17.10 23.72
CA LEU A 378 24.09 17.92 23.62
C LEU A 378 23.81 19.42 23.76
N ILE A 379 22.64 19.88 23.27
CA ILE A 379 22.19 21.27 23.42
C ILE A 379 21.71 21.52 24.85
N GLU A 380 20.94 20.60 25.42
CA GLU A 380 20.44 20.67 26.81
C GLU A 380 21.60 20.79 27.81
N ARG A 381 22.66 19.99 27.65
CA ARG A 381 23.88 20.04 28.47
C ARG A 381 24.79 21.24 28.16
N SER A 382 24.40 22.15 27.27
CA SER A 382 25.17 23.33 26.85
C SER A 382 26.58 23.01 26.28
N ILE A 383 26.82 21.77 25.84
CA ILE A 383 28.07 21.36 25.18
C ILE A 383 28.15 21.99 23.78
N VAL A 384 27.00 22.21 23.16
CA VAL A 384 26.88 22.83 21.83
C VAL A 384 25.73 23.82 21.81
N GLN A 385 25.95 24.97 21.17
CA GLN A 385 24.94 26.03 21.01
C GLN A 385 24.04 25.83 19.77
N ASN A 386 24.59 25.30 18.67
CA ASN A 386 23.87 25.15 17.39
C ASN A 386 23.78 23.69 16.91
N ILE A 387 22.66 23.34 16.27
CA ILE A 387 22.42 22.02 15.66
C ILE A 387 23.53 21.64 14.66
N LYS A 388 24.03 22.59 13.87
CA LYS A 388 25.11 22.33 12.88
C LYS A 388 26.41 21.89 13.55
N SER A 389 26.79 22.52 14.64
CA SER A 389 27.98 22.14 15.42
C SER A 389 27.78 20.79 16.11
N ALA A 390 26.56 20.45 16.52
CA ALA A 390 26.26 19.14 17.12
C ALA A 390 26.42 18.03 16.07
N LYS A 391 25.88 18.24 14.85
CA LYS A 391 26.09 17.34 13.71
C LYS A 391 27.58 17.15 13.41
N LYS A 392 28.38 18.23 13.41
CA LYS A 392 29.82 18.15 13.17
C LYS A 392 30.58 17.36 14.25
N LYS A 393 30.17 17.46 15.52
CA LYS A 393 30.74 16.65 16.62
C LYS A 393 30.36 15.17 16.50
N ILE A 394 29.12 14.88 16.13
CA ILE A 394 28.63 13.52 15.87
C ILE A 394 29.38 12.89 14.69
N GLU A 395 29.55 13.62 13.58
CA GLU A 395 30.33 13.16 12.42
C GLU A 395 31.81 12.88 12.75
N ARG A 396 32.36 13.57 13.75
CA ARG A 396 33.73 13.36 14.26
C ARG A 396 33.83 12.26 15.32
N ALA A 397 32.70 11.69 15.77
CA ALA A 397 32.63 10.67 16.82
C ALA A 397 33.46 11.02 18.08
N GLU A 398 33.34 12.25 18.57
CA GLU A 398 34.02 12.68 19.80
C GLU A 398 33.55 11.87 21.03
N ASN A 399 34.44 11.61 22.00
CA ASN A 399 34.13 10.75 23.15
C ASN A 399 32.89 11.16 23.95
N VAL A 400 32.66 12.47 24.11
CA VAL A 400 31.50 13.02 24.81
C VAL A 400 30.17 12.58 24.19
N VAL A 401 30.16 12.28 22.88
CA VAL A 401 28.96 11.81 22.17
C VAL A 401 28.58 10.41 22.62
N TRP A 402 29.55 9.55 22.95
CA TRP A 402 29.30 8.18 23.43
C TRP A 402 28.69 8.18 24.82
N ASP A 403 29.19 9.04 25.73
CA ASP A 403 28.63 9.17 27.08
C ASP A 403 27.17 9.64 27.05
N VAL A 404 26.88 10.61 26.16
CA VAL A 404 25.50 11.10 25.95
C VAL A 404 24.62 10.06 25.29
N LEU A 405 25.17 9.25 24.38
CA LEU A 405 24.42 8.18 23.72
C LEU A 405 24.01 7.10 24.72
N GLU A 406 24.89 6.72 25.65
CA GLU A 406 24.58 5.74 26.70
C GLU A 406 23.44 6.23 27.61
N GLU A 407 23.46 7.51 28.01
CA GLU A 407 22.36 8.14 28.77
C GLU A 407 21.03 8.15 27.99
N VAL A 408 21.06 8.43 26.69
CA VAL A 408 19.84 8.50 25.86
C VAL A 408 19.22 7.11 25.65
N ILE A 409 20.05 6.07 25.60
CA ILE A 409 19.62 4.69 25.39
C ILE A 409 19.08 4.08 26.68
N ASP A 410 19.57 4.52 27.83
CA ASP A 410 19.10 4.04 29.12
C ASP A 410 17.59 4.26 29.28
N GLY A 411 16.85 3.20 29.57
CA GLY A 411 15.40 3.23 29.64
C GLY A 411 14.65 3.38 28.30
N HIS A 412 15.33 3.35 27.14
CA HIS A 412 14.68 3.46 25.82
C HIS A 412 14.63 2.10 25.08
N PRO A 413 13.47 1.40 25.03
CA PRO A 413 13.38 0.11 24.37
C PRO A 413 13.53 0.23 22.84
N VAL A 414 13.99 -0.85 22.21
CA VAL A 414 14.03 -1.03 20.74
C VAL A 414 13.30 -2.30 20.34
N MET A 415 12.70 -2.32 19.15
CA MET A 415 12.02 -3.49 18.61
C MET A 415 12.91 -4.23 17.63
N LEU A 416 13.11 -5.53 17.87
CA LEU A 416 13.77 -6.43 16.93
C LEU A 416 12.73 -7.23 16.15
N ASN A 417 12.95 -7.36 14.85
CA ASN A 417 12.10 -8.14 13.94
C ASN A 417 12.94 -9.00 13.00
N ARG A 418 12.55 -10.26 12.83
CA ARG A 418 13.11 -11.17 11.82
C ARG A 418 12.09 -11.41 10.70
N ALA A 419 12.55 -11.28 9.45
CA ALA A 419 11.77 -11.66 8.29
C ALA A 419 12.04 -13.13 7.92
N PRO A 420 11.02 -13.96 7.63
CA PRO A 420 9.58 -13.65 7.62
C PRO A 420 8.94 -13.68 9.01
N THR A 421 8.06 -12.72 9.30
CA THR A 421 7.30 -12.66 10.56
C THR A 421 6.04 -13.55 10.46
N LEU A 422 6.08 -14.75 11.04
CA LEU A 422 4.97 -15.71 10.96
C LEU A 422 3.90 -15.51 12.05
N HIS A 423 4.31 -15.01 13.21
CA HIS A 423 3.44 -14.80 14.37
C HIS A 423 3.95 -13.62 15.21
N ARG A 424 3.14 -13.17 16.19
CA ARG A 424 3.47 -11.98 17.00
C ARG A 424 4.84 -12.02 17.68
N LEU A 425 5.33 -13.20 18.10
CA LEU A 425 6.62 -13.35 18.76
C LEU A 425 7.83 -13.08 17.85
N GLY A 426 7.62 -12.94 16.53
CA GLY A 426 8.66 -12.53 15.60
C GLY A 426 9.00 -11.03 15.70
N ILE A 427 8.29 -10.27 16.55
CA ILE A 427 8.62 -8.90 16.94
C ILE A 427 8.60 -8.82 18.46
N GLN A 428 9.71 -8.44 19.07
CA GLN A 428 9.81 -8.23 20.51
C GLN A 428 10.62 -6.97 20.81
N ALA A 429 10.37 -6.38 21.97
CA ALA A 429 11.11 -5.24 22.48
C ALA A 429 12.22 -5.70 23.43
N PHE A 430 13.34 -4.99 23.38
CA PHE A 430 14.52 -5.20 24.22
C PHE A 430 15.11 -3.86 24.66
N GLU A 431 15.82 -3.88 25.77
CA GLU A 431 16.65 -2.76 26.22
C GLU A 431 18.02 -2.84 25.53
N PRO A 432 18.47 -1.79 24.82
CA PRO A 432 19.73 -1.84 24.11
C PRO A 432 20.89 -1.70 25.09
N VAL A 433 21.89 -2.56 24.92
CA VAL A 433 23.21 -2.43 25.55
C VAL A 433 24.20 -2.11 24.44
N LEU A 434 25.00 -1.06 24.60
CA LEU A 434 26.00 -0.69 23.59
C LEU A 434 27.09 -1.76 23.51
N VAL A 435 27.31 -2.29 22.31
CA VAL A 435 28.36 -3.27 22.04
C VAL A 435 29.32 -2.78 20.97
N GLU A 436 30.57 -3.23 21.07
CA GLU A 436 31.57 -3.01 20.03
C GLU A 436 31.32 -3.93 18.82
N GLY A 437 31.73 -3.46 17.64
CA GLY A 437 31.52 -4.16 16.37
C GLY A 437 30.25 -3.71 15.64
N ARG A 438 29.82 -4.52 14.67
CA ARG A 438 28.70 -4.18 13.76
C ARG A 438 27.51 -5.14 13.83
N ALA A 439 27.60 -6.20 14.62
CA ALA A 439 26.56 -7.22 14.72
C ALA A 439 25.68 -7.01 15.95
N ILE A 440 24.40 -7.35 15.82
CA ILE A 440 23.44 -7.28 16.92
C ILE A 440 23.61 -8.53 17.78
N GLN A 441 23.77 -8.36 19.09
CA GLN A 441 23.83 -9.50 20.00
C GLN A 441 22.43 -9.85 20.49
N LEU A 442 22.04 -11.11 20.33
CA LEU A 442 20.73 -11.61 20.75
C LEU A 442 20.89 -12.66 21.87
N HIS A 443 19.96 -12.64 22.81
CA HIS A 443 19.89 -13.65 23.86
C HIS A 443 19.53 -15.03 23.27
N PRO A 444 20.24 -16.13 23.58
CA PRO A 444 19.99 -17.42 22.94
C PRO A 444 18.57 -17.98 23.15
N LEU A 445 17.97 -17.76 24.33
CA LEU A 445 16.61 -18.26 24.64
C LEU A 445 15.49 -17.63 23.80
N VAL A 446 15.73 -16.46 23.18
CA VAL A 446 14.70 -15.84 22.31
C VAL A 446 14.82 -16.31 20.85
N CYS A 447 15.90 -17.01 20.49
CA CYS A 447 16.10 -17.50 19.12
C CYS A 447 14.97 -18.43 18.66
N SER A 448 14.43 -19.27 19.56
CA SER A 448 13.26 -20.12 19.29
C SER A 448 12.02 -19.30 18.90
N ALA A 449 11.80 -18.15 19.57
CA ALA A 449 10.69 -17.25 19.29
C ALA A 449 10.84 -16.56 17.92
N PHE A 450 12.05 -16.17 17.53
CA PHE A 450 12.30 -15.59 16.20
C PHE A 450 12.48 -16.64 15.10
N ASN A 451 12.55 -17.92 15.47
CA ASN A 451 12.98 -19.02 14.62
C ASN A 451 14.35 -18.72 13.95
N ALA A 452 15.25 -18.09 14.70
CA ALA A 452 16.52 -17.56 14.21
C ALA A 452 17.70 -18.45 14.61
N ASP A 453 18.73 -18.48 13.79
CA ASP A 453 20.03 -19.08 14.05
C ASP A 453 21.16 -18.07 13.79
N PHE A 454 22.41 -18.48 13.97
CA PHE A 454 23.57 -17.60 13.91
C PHE A 454 24.47 -17.87 12.70
N ASP A 455 23.89 -18.31 11.58
CA ASP A 455 24.62 -18.68 10.35
C ASP A 455 24.74 -17.55 9.31
N GLY A 456 24.20 -16.36 9.62
CA GLY A 456 24.13 -15.22 8.70
C GLY A 456 22.78 -14.50 8.71
N ASP A 457 21.82 -15.00 9.49
CA ASP A 457 20.54 -14.36 9.75
C ASP A 457 20.67 -12.86 10.12
N GLN A 458 19.70 -12.08 9.67
CA GLN A 458 19.66 -10.64 9.88
C GLN A 458 18.36 -10.23 10.56
N MET A 459 18.48 -9.28 11.49
CA MET A 459 17.32 -8.68 12.15
C MET A 459 17.24 -7.19 11.85
N ALA A 460 16.01 -6.71 11.74
CA ALA A 460 15.70 -5.29 11.64
C ALA A 460 15.42 -4.72 13.04
N VAL A 461 16.00 -3.56 13.32
CA VAL A 461 15.80 -2.78 14.55
C VAL A 461 14.90 -1.60 14.23
N HIS A 462 13.94 -1.30 15.09
CA HIS A 462 13.09 -0.11 15.00
C HIS A 462 13.03 0.61 16.35
N VAL A 463 13.03 1.94 16.32
CA VAL A 463 13.01 2.76 17.53
C VAL A 463 11.60 3.37 17.75
N PRO A 464 10.90 3.05 18.86
CA PRO A 464 9.64 3.70 19.23
C PRO A 464 9.89 5.16 19.65
N LEU A 465 9.28 6.13 18.96
CA LEU A 465 9.60 7.55 19.16
C LEU A 465 8.69 8.26 20.18
N SER A 466 7.41 7.89 20.25
CA SER A 466 6.46 8.53 21.17
C SER A 466 6.49 7.86 22.54
N ILE A 467 6.16 8.61 23.58
CA ILE A 467 6.15 8.09 24.96
C ILE A 467 5.16 6.93 25.10
N GLU A 468 4.00 7.02 24.45
CA GLU A 468 2.98 5.97 24.42
C GLU A 468 3.54 4.71 23.75
N SER A 469 4.22 4.86 22.60
CA SER A 469 4.81 3.72 21.89
C SER A 469 5.96 3.07 22.66
N GLN A 470 6.75 3.85 23.40
CA GLN A 470 7.81 3.32 24.27
C GLN A 470 7.21 2.57 25.46
N THR A 471 6.15 3.11 26.05
CA THR A 471 5.43 2.49 27.16
C THR A 471 4.76 1.20 26.73
N GLU A 472 4.12 1.19 25.55
CA GLU A 472 3.52 -0.01 24.95
C GLU A 472 4.58 -1.08 24.68
N ALA A 473 5.72 -0.71 24.09
CA ALA A 473 6.83 -1.63 23.85
C ALA A 473 7.34 -2.26 25.15
N ARG A 474 7.49 -1.47 26.21
CA ARG A 474 7.94 -1.92 27.54
C ARG A 474 6.91 -2.80 28.25
N MET A 475 5.63 -2.42 28.22
CA MET A 475 4.58 -3.13 28.96
C MET A 475 4.07 -4.38 28.24
N LEU A 476 4.02 -4.39 26.91
CA LEU A 476 3.41 -5.49 26.14
C LEU A 476 4.42 -6.30 25.33
N MET A 477 5.41 -5.64 24.73
CA MET A 477 6.29 -6.28 23.74
C MET A 477 7.61 -6.77 24.32
N LEU A 478 7.97 -6.41 25.55
CA LEU A 478 9.22 -6.81 26.17
C LEU A 478 9.35 -8.35 26.19
N ALA A 479 10.55 -8.86 25.92
CA ALA A 479 10.78 -10.30 25.81
C ALA A 479 10.38 -11.08 27.07
N THR A 480 10.51 -10.48 28.26
CA THR A 480 10.12 -11.07 29.55
C THR A 480 8.62 -11.32 29.68
N ASN A 481 7.79 -10.60 28.94
CA ASN A 481 6.32 -10.76 28.98
C ASN A 481 5.86 -11.89 28.04
N ASN A 482 6.74 -12.32 27.13
CA ASN A 482 6.43 -13.22 26.03
C ASN A 482 7.05 -14.62 26.24
N ILE A 483 6.73 -15.22 27.38
CA ILE A 483 7.26 -16.53 27.81
C ILE A 483 6.53 -17.71 27.14
N LEU A 484 5.22 -17.58 26.93
CA LEU A 484 4.34 -18.67 26.46
C LEU A 484 3.91 -18.48 25.01
N LEU A 485 3.75 -19.60 24.30
CA LEU A 485 3.14 -19.62 22.97
C LEU A 485 1.67 -19.22 23.06
N PRO A 486 1.20 -18.24 22.27
CA PRO A 486 -0.20 -17.84 22.25
C PRO A 486 -1.15 -18.96 21.82
N ALA A 487 -0.67 -19.89 20.99
CA ALA A 487 -1.48 -20.95 20.40
C ALA A 487 -1.69 -22.16 21.34
N THR A 488 -0.71 -22.49 22.19
CA THR A 488 -0.71 -23.74 22.96
C THR A 488 -0.50 -23.55 24.46
N GLY A 489 -0.07 -22.36 24.90
CA GLY A 489 0.30 -22.11 26.30
C GLY A 489 1.60 -22.78 26.74
N LYS A 490 2.34 -23.44 25.83
CA LYS A 490 3.65 -24.02 26.15
C LYS A 490 4.74 -22.93 26.22
N PRO A 491 5.75 -23.06 27.09
CA PRO A 491 6.85 -22.11 27.15
C PRO A 491 7.71 -22.14 25.88
N VAL A 492 8.11 -20.96 25.40
CA VAL A 492 8.97 -20.75 24.22
C VAL A 492 10.45 -20.68 24.62
N ILE A 493 10.72 -20.11 25.78
CA ILE A 493 12.06 -19.82 26.30
C ILE A 493 12.75 -21.05 26.93
N THR A 494 12.39 -22.25 26.48
CA THR A 494 13.03 -23.48 26.97
C THR A 494 14.48 -23.54 26.48
N PRO A 495 15.46 -23.92 27.34
CA PRO A 495 16.84 -24.12 26.92
C PRO A 495 16.94 -25.09 25.74
N SER A 496 17.87 -24.82 24.83
CA SER A 496 18.08 -25.61 23.62
C SER A 496 19.52 -26.10 23.51
N GLN A 497 19.72 -27.21 22.78
CA GLN A 497 21.03 -27.74 22.37
C GLN A 497 22.03 -27.83 23.54
N ASP A 498 23.10 -27.04 23.50
CA ASP A 498 24.23 -27.08 24.44
C ASP A 498 23.81 -26.85 25.90
N MET A 499 22.80 -26.02 26.14
CA MET A 499 22.29 -25.79 27.50
C MET A 499 21.67 -27.06 28.07
N VAL A 500 20.91 -27.80 27.25
CA VAL A 500 20.30 -29.06 27.64
C VAL A 500 21.37 -30.12 27.84
N LEU A 501 22.38 -30.16 26.97
CA LEU A 501 23.52 -31.08 27.11
C LEU A 501 24.32 -30.82 28.39
N GLY A 502 24.57 -29.55 28.73
CA GLY A 502 25.26 -29.17 29.97
C GLY A 502 24.47 -29.56 31.22
N ILE A 503 23.15 -29.27 31.24
CA ILE A 503 22.27 -29.68 32.35
C ILE A 503 22.20 -31.21 32.44
N TYR A 504 22.06 -31.90 31.31
CA TYR A 504 22.07 -33.35 31.26
C TYR A 504 23.37 -33.91 31.82
N TYR A 505 24.53 -33.44 31.33
CA TYR A 505 25.84 -33.86 31.81
C TYR A 505 25.97 -33.65 33.33
N LEU A 506 25.64 -32.47 33.86
CA LEU A 506 25.66 -32.18 35.29
C LEU A 506 24.78 -33.14 36.11
N THR A 507 23.65 -33.58 35.57
CA THR A 507 22.63 -34.34 36.31
C THR A 507 22.64 -35.85 36.05
N ILE A 508 23.53 -36.34 35.18
CA ILE A 508 23.75 -37.78 34.94
C ILE A 508 24.01 -38.48 36.27
N SER A 509 23.27 -39.57 36.51
CA SER A 509 23.57 -40.51 37.59
C SER A 509 24.61 -41.54 37.14
N PRO A 510 25.51 -41.94 38.03
CA PRO A 510 26.30 -43.15 37.83
C PRO A 510 25.38 -44.38 37.79
N HIS A 511 25.84 -45.49 37.20
CA HIS A 511 25.08 -46.73 37.05
C HIS A 511 24.42 -47.17 38.38
N GLU A 512 23.23 -47.79 38.32
CA GLU A 512 22.45 -48.19 39.50
C GLU A 512 23.23 -49.05 40.53
N ASN A 513 24.22 -49.83 40.06
CA ASN A 513 25.07 -50.68 40.89
C ASN A 513 26.31 -49.98 41.50
N SER A 514 26.43 -48.66 41.36
CA SER A 514 27.56 -47.90 41.91
C SER A 514 27.41 -47.77 43.43
N LYS A 515 28.44 -48.17 44.18
CA LYS A 515 28.46 -48.01 45.65
C LYS A 515 28.53 -46.53 46.01
N VAL A 516 27.91 -46.17 47.14
CA VAL A 516 28.07 -44.83 47.73
C VAL A 516 29.55 -44.66 48.10
N GLU A 517 30.22 -43.70 47.48
CA GLU A 517 31.65 -43.48 47.69
C GLU A 517 31.92 -42.84 49.06
N ARG A 518 31.13 -41.81 49.41
CA ARG A 518 31.32 -41.00 50.62
C ARG A 518 30.00 -40.45 51.18
N TYR A 519 30.06 -40.08 52.45
CA TYR A 519 28.99 -39.44 53.19
C TYR A 519 29.42 -38.00 53.55
N PHE A 520 28.54 -37.03 53.32
CA PHE A 520 28.77 -35.61 53.63
C PHE A 520 27.72 -35.07 54.59
N VAL A 521 28.09 -34.05 55.35
CA VAL A 521 27.24 -33.48 56.40
C VAL A 521 26.19 -32.52 55.82
N ASN A 522 26.58 -31.69 54.86
CA ASN A 522 25.72 -30.72 54.18
C ASN A 522 26.12 -30.59 52.70
N PHE A 523 25.34 -29.81 51.93
CA PHE A 523 25.60 -29.58 50.51
C PHE A 523 26.93 -28.86 50.26
N ASP A 524 27.32 -27.92 51.13
CA ASP A 524 28.57 -27.17 50.99
C ASP A 524 29.81 -28.05 51.16
N ASP A 525 29.78 -29.00 52.10
CA ASP A 525 30.86 -29.98 52.32
C ASP A 525 31.03 -30.91 51.11
N ALA A 526 29.92 -31.32 50.49
CA ALA A 526 29.95 -32.10 49.25
C ALA A 526 30.55 -31.32 48.06
N ILE A 527 30.30 -30.01 47.97
CA ILE A 527 30.87 -29.13 46.93
C ILE A 527 32.34 -28.87 47.19
N ALA A 528 32.72 -28.56 48.43
CA ALA A 528 34.12 -28.36 48.81
C ALA A 528 34.97 -29.62 48.53
N ALA A 529 34.41 -30.81 48.75
CA ALA A 529 35.06 -32.07 48.42
C ALA A 529 35.23 -32.27 46.90
N TYR A 530 34.27 -31.82 46.09
CA TYR A 530 34.43 -31.81 44.63
C TYR A 530 35.52 -30.83 44.19
N GLU A 531 35.53 -29.61 44.73
CA GLU A 531 36.54 -28.59 44.42
C GLU A 531 37.96 -29.03 44.81
N ALA A 532 38.07 -29.78 45.92
CA ALA A 532 39.32 -30.40 46.36
C ALA A 532 39.75 -31.63 45.52
N GLY A 533 38.95 -32.03 44.52
CA GLY A 533 39.23 -33.18 43.65
C GLY A 533 39.05 -34.54 44.31
N VAL A 534 38.35 -34.60 45.45
CA VAL A 534 38.19 -35.80 46.28
C VAL A 534 37.05 -36.71 45.78
N VAL A 535 36.04 -36.12 45.14
CA VAL A 535 34.91 -36.81 44.49
C VAL A 535 34.73 -36.27 43.08
N SER A 536 34.28 -37.12 42.15
CA SER A 536 33.98 -36.71 40.78
C SER A 536 32.56 -36.14 40.66
N LEU A 537 32.29 -35.39 39.58
CA LEU A 537 30.98 -34.75 39.33
C LEU A 537 29.80 -35.75 39.35
N HIS A 538 30.05 -36.98 38.87
CA HIS A 538 29.06 -38.06 38.77
C HIS A 538 29.22 -39.12 39.87
N SER A 539 30.08 -38.91 40.87
CA SER A 539 30.23 -39.86 41.99
C SER A 539 28.93 -39.96 42.78
N LYS A 540 28.52 -41.19 43.16
CA LYS A 540 27.34 -41.42 43.99
C LYS A 540 27.67 -41.10 45.45
N ILE A 541 27.02 -40.09 46.01
CA ILE A 541 27.28 -39.59 47.37
C ILE A 541 26.00 -39.60 48.20
N CYS A 542 26.14 -39.68 49.52
CA CYS A 542 25.03 -39.54 50.45
C CYS A 542 25.22 -38.26 51.26
N VAL A 543 24.27 -37.33 51.16
CA VAL A 543 24.31 -36.02 51.83
C VAL A 543 23.06 -35.84 52.66
N ARG A 544 23.15 -35.11 53.78
CA ARG A 544 21.96 -34.71 54.53
C ARG A 544 21.41 -33.41 53.95
N ASP A 545 20.10 -33.42 53.69
CA ASP A 545 19.35 -32.24 53.27
C ASP A 545 19.14 -31.25 54.44
N GLU A 546 18.65 -30.05 54.15
CA GLU A 546 18.34 -29.01 55.16
C GLU A 546 17.34 -29.49 56.23
N LYS A 547 16.52 -30.49 55.90
CA LYS A 547 15.57 -31.15 56.82
C LYS A 547 16.19 -32.27 57.66
N GLY A 548 17.48 -32.55 57.49
CA GLY A 548 18.21 -33.61 58.20
C GLY A 548 18.04 -35.03 57.63
N GLU A 549 17.26 -35.19 56.56
CA GLU A 549 17.07 -36.47 55.87
C GLU A 549 18.27 -36.82 54.99
N ARG A 550 18.64 -38.11 54.93
CA ARG A 550 19.75 -38.58 54.09
C ARG A 550 19.25 -38.85 52.67
N ILE A 551 19.83 -38.17 51.69
CA ILE A 551 19.49 -38.32 50.28
C ILE A 551 20.72 -38.83 49.52
N GLU A 552 20.51 -39.78 48.62
CA GLU A 552 21.52 -40.22 47.65
C GLU A 552 21.47 -39.31 46.42
N THR A 553 22.56 -38.58 46.16
CA THR A 553 22.64 -37.63 45.04
C THR A 553 24.03 -37.67 44.40
N THR A 554 24.28 -36.76 43.46
CA THR A 554 25.60 -36.50 42.87
C THR A 554 25.98 -35.04 43.12
N PRO A 555 27.27 -34.68 43.20
CA PRO A 555 27.70 -33.29 43.32
C PRO A 555 27.10 -32.38 42.23
N GLY A 556 27.03 -32.86 40.99
CA GLY A 556 26.46 -32.08 39.88
C GLY A 556 24.96 -31.76 40.03
N ARG A 557 24.17 -32.66 40.64
CA ARG A 557 22.76 -32.40 40.96
C ARG A 557 22.60 -31.38 42.07
N ILE A 558 23.47 -31.42 43.09
CA ILE A 558 23.48 -30.44 44.17
C ILE A 558 23.75 -29.03 43.60
N MET A 559 24.78 -28.90 42.76
CA MET A 559 25.11 -27.61 42.10
C MET A 559 23.95 -27.06 41.27
N PHE A 560 23.30 -27.91 40.47
CA PHE A 560 22.14 -27.50 39.68
C PHE A 560 20.97 -27.07 40.57
N ASN A 561 20.63 -27.85 41.60
CA ASN A 561 19.51 -27.55 42.49
C ASN A 561 19.77 -26.31 43.35
N GLN A 562 21.01 -26.06 43.79
CA GLN A 562 21.37 -24.82 44.48
C GLN A 562 21.19 -23.62 43.56
N ALA A 563 21.65 -23.69 42.31
CA ALA A 563 21.46 -22.61 41.34
C ALA A 563 19.98 -22.34 41.04
N VAL A 564 19.16 -23.39 40.90
CA VAL A 564 17.72 -23.27 40.71
C VAL A 564 17.02 -22.69 41.94
N SER A 565 17.37 -23.15 43.14
CA SER A 565 16.77 -22.67 44.39
C SER A 565 17.12 -21.20 44.65
N ALA A 566 18.37 -20.81 44.39
CA ALA A 566 18.79 -19.42 44.44
C ALA A 566 18.02 -18.56 43.44
N ALA A 567 17.81 -19.04 42.21
CA ALA A 567 17.03 -18.33 41.20
C ALA A 567 15.56 -18.14 41.61
N ILE A 568 14.92 -19.18 42.18
CA ILE A 568 13.54 -19.13 42.65
C ILE A 568 13.38 -18.18 43.85
N LEU A 569 14.35 -18.16 44.78
CA LEU A 569 14.31 -17.28 45.96
C LEU A 569 14.66 -15.82 45.64
N SER A 570 15.39 -15.58 44.54
CA SER A 570 15.77 -14.24 44.07
C SER A 570 14.72 -13.55 43.19
N ALA A 571 13.73 -14.33 42.71
CA ALA A 571 12.59 -13.86 41.91
C ALA A 571 11.42 -13.47 42.83
#